data_AF-A0A962U868-F1
#
_entry.id   AF-A0A962U868-F1
#
_cell.length_a   1.000
_cell.length_b   1.000
_cell.length_c   1.000
_cell.angle_alpha   90.00
_cell.angle_beta   90.00
_cell.angle_gamma   90.00
#
_symmetry.space_group_name_H-M   'P 1'
#
loop_
_entity.id
_entity.type
_entity.pdbx_description
1 polymer ?
#
loop_
_entity_poly.entity_id
_entity_poly.type
_entity_poly.pdbx_seq_one_letter_code
_entity_poly.pdbx_strand_id
1 'polypeptide(L)'
;LKLIVDLMYEGGIANMNYSISNNAEYGEYVTGPEVINEQSRAAMRQALKNIQTGAYAKKFILEGMSGYPEMTAHRRNNAAHQIEVVGERLRGMMPWIQKIVDKSKN
;
A
#
# COMPACT_ATOMS: atom_id res chain seq x y z
N LEU A 1 -2.63 10.41 -1.51
CA LEU A 1 -3.39 9.15 -1.52
C LEU A 1 -4.72 9.27 -0.76
N LYS A 2 -4.72 9.59 0.55
CA LYS A 2 -5.94 9.60 1.39
C LYS A 2 -7.16 10.25 0.72
N LEU A 3 -7.06 11.51 0.30
CA LEU A 3 -8.17 12.24 -0.33
C LEU A 3 -8.74 11.53 -1.58
N ILE A 4 -7.88 11.09 -2.50
CA ILE A 4 -8.31 10.40 -3.74
C ILE A 4 -9.08 9.13 -3.39
N VAL A 5 -8.60 8.36 -2.42
CA VAL A 5 -9.27 7.12 -1.97
C VAL A 5 -10.58 7.43 -1.25
N ASP A 6 -10.64 8.50 -0.43
CA ASP A 6 -11.87 8.92 0.24
C ASP A 6 -12.95 9.30 -0.81
N LEU A 7 -12.60 10.05 -1.87
CA LEU A 7 -13.52 10.39 -2.95
C LEU A 7 -14.02 9.16 -3.75
N MET A 8 -13.13 8.19 -3.99
CA MET A 8 -13.50 6.92 -4.62
C MET A 8 -14.41 6.09 -3.73
N TYR A 9 -14.19 6.10 -2.41
CA TYR A 9 -15.03 5.40 -1.45
C TYR A 9 -16.44 6.01 -1.40
N GLU A 10 -16.53 7.34 -1.40
CA GLU A 10 -17.79 8.07 -1.31
C GLU A 10 -18.63 8.01 -2.59
N GLY A 11 -18.00 7.97 -3.77
CA GLY A 11 -18.73 8.10 -5.05
C GLY A 11 -18.18 7.33 -6.25
N GLY A 12 -17.18 6.47 -6.07
CA GLY A 12 -16.53 5.73 -7.15
C GLY A 12 -15.57 6.56 -8.01
N ILE A 13 -14.99 5.91 -9.02
CA ILE A 13 -13.94 6.50 -9.88
C ILE A 13 -14.45 7.72 -10.65
N ALA A 14 -15.67 7.65 -11.21
CA ALA A 14 -16.23 8.76 -11.97
C ALA A 14 -16.39 10.03 -11.12
N ASN A 15 -16.84 9.90 -9.86
CA ASN A 15 -16.93 11.02 -8.92
C ASN A 15 -15.55 11.57 -8.55
N MET A 16 -14.57 10.69 -8.35
CA MET A 16 -13.20 11.10 -8.09
C MET A 16 -12.62 11.90 -9.28
N ASN A 17 -12.79 11.41 -10.51
CA ASN A 17 -12.31 12.09 -11.73
C ASN A 17 -12.98 13.45 -11.92
N TYR A 18 -14.28 13.56 -11.65
CA TYR A 18 -14.99 14.84 -11.68
C TYR A 18 -14.49 15.84 -10.62
N SER A 19 -13.90 15.34 -9.53
CA SER A 19 -13.43 16.16 -8.41
C SER A 19 -11.98 16.64 -8.55
N ILE A 20 -11.24 16.16 -9.54
CA ILE A 20 -9.85 16.54 -9.81
C ILE A 20 -9.75 17.44 -11.05
N SER A 21 -8.59 18.10 -11.24
CA SER A 21 -8.38 18.92 -12.45
C SER A 21 -8.28 18.05 -13.72
N ASN A 22 -8.73 18.57 -14.86
CA ASN A 22 -8.59 17.91 -16.17
C ASN A 22 -7.15 17.47 -16.50
N ASN A 23 -6.13 18.22 -16.02
CA ASN A 23 -4.73 17.84 -16.21
C ASN A 23 -4.35 16.55 -15.46
N ALA A 24 -4.86 16.40 -14.23
CA ALA A 24 -4.65 15.19 -13.43
C ALA A 24 -5.41 13.99 -14.00
N GLU A 25 -6.65 14.21 -14.45
CA GLU A 25 -7.47 13.18 -15.09
C GLU A 25 -6.82 12.68 -16.40
N TYR A 26 -6.33 13.59 -17.26
CA TYR A 26 -5.61 13.21 -18.47
C TYR A 26 -4.33 12.43 -18.15
N GLY A 27 -3.57 12.87 -17.14
CA GLY A 27 -2.38 12.16 -16.66
C GLY A 27 -2.69 10.75 -16.16
N GLU A 28 -3.81 10.55 -15.46
CA GLU A 28 -4.28 9.22 -15.05
C GLU A 28 -4.51 8.31 -16.26
N TYR A 29 -5.20 8.79 -17.29
CA TYR A 29 -5.52 7.99 -18.49
C TYR A 29 -4.29 7.55 -19.27
N VAL A 30 -3.27 8.41 -19.36
CA VAL A 30 -2.06 8.12 -20.13
C VAL A 30 -1.08 7.29 -19.32
N THR A 31 -0.75 7.71 -18.11
CA THR A 31 0.35 7.10 -17.32
C THR A 31 -0.13 5.95 -16.44
N GLY A 32 -1.40 5.95 -16.02
CA GLY A 32 -1.95 4.89 -15.16
C GLY A 32 -1.78 3.48 -15.73
N PRO A 33 -2.14 3.22 -17.00
CA PRO A 33 -1.94 1.92 -17.65
C PRO A 33 -0.48 1.53 -17.86
N GLU A 34 0.44 2.50 -18.01
CA GLU A 34 1.87 2.22 -18.14
C GLU A 34 2.46 1.69 -16.83
N VAL A 35 2.02 2.25 -15.70
CA VAL A 35 2.41 1.80 -14.36
C VAL A 35 1.72 0.48 -14.02
N ILE A 36 0.40 0.40 -14.16
CA ILE A 36 -0.39 -0.82 -13.91
C ILE A 36 -0.65 -1.57 -15.23
N ASN A 37 0.45 -2.07 -15.79
CA ASN A 37 0.53 -2.77 -17.06
C ASN A 37 0.22 -4.28 -16.98
N GLU A 38 0.41 -4.99 -18.08
CA GLU A 38 0.17 -6.44 -18.17
C GLU A 38 1.03 -7.25 -17.21
N GLN A 39 2.29 -6.86 -16.98
CA GLN A 39 3.19 -7.52 -16.04
C GLN A 39 2.68 -7.39 -14.61
N SER A 40 2.18 -6.20 -14.23
CA SER A 40 1.52 -5.98 -12.94
C SER A 40 0.30 -6.89 -12.78
N ARG A 41 -0.54 -7.00 -13.82
CA ARG A 41 -1.72 -7.89 -13.81
C ARG A 41 -1.33 -9.38 -13.79
N ALA A 42 -0.24 -9.75 -14.44
CA ALA A 42 0.30 -11.11 -14.39
C ALA A 42 0.79 -11.47 -12.99
N ALA A 43 1.49 -10.54 -12.31
CA ALA A 43 1.90 -10.70 -10.92
C ALA A 43 0.68 -10.87 -9.99
N MET A 44 -0.40 -10.11 -10.19
CA MET A 44 -1.66 -10.27 -9.44
C MET A 44 -2.28 -11.67 -9.63
N ARG A 45 -2.33 -12.17 -10.87
CA ARG A 45 -2.83 -13.54 -11.16
C ARG A 45 -1.95 -14.61 -10.51
N GLN A 46 -0.63 -14.44 -10.53
CA GLN A 46 0.28 -15.37 -9.88
C GLN A 46 0.13 -15.34 -8.35
N ALA A 47 -0.06 -14.15 -7.75
CA ALA A 47 -0.35 -14.03 -6.33
C ALA A 47 -1.64 -14.77 -5.96
N LEU A 48 -2.72 -14.60 -6.74
CA LEU A 48 -3.97 -15.33 -6.54
C LEU A 48 -3.77 -16.85 -6.64
N LYS A 49 -3.02 -17.33 -7.66
CA LYS A 49 -2.68 -18.75 -7.80
C LYS A 49 -1.91 -19.28 -6.59
N ASN A 50 -0.95 -18.53 -6.06
CA ASN A 50 -0.17 -18.91 -4.88
C ASN A 50 -1.05 -19.00 -3.61
N ILE A 51 -2.09 -18.18 -3.51
CA ILE A 51 -3.09 -18.23 -2.42
C ILE A 51 -3.96 -19.48 -2.59
N GLN A 52 -4.57 -19.66 -3.77
CA GLN A 52 -5.49 -20.76 -4.06
C GLN A 52 -4.84 -22.15 -3.94
N THR A 53 -3.55 -22.25 -4.29
CA THR A 53 -2.78 -23.51 -4.16
C THR A 53 -2.22 -23.75 -2.76
N GLY A 54 -2.40 -22.81 -1.82
CA GLY A 54 -1.85 -22.90 -0.46
C GLY A 54 -0.34 -22.66 -0.37
N ALA A 55 0.33 -22.35 -1.49
CA ALA A 55 1.77 -22.10 -1.51
C ALA A 55 2.16 -20.91 -0.61
N TYR A 56 1.36 -19.83 -0.60
CA TYR A 56 1.55 -18.71 0.30
C TYR A 56 1.40 -19.11 1.77
N ALA A 57 0.32 -19.84 2.11
CA ALA A 57 0.05 -20.28 3.47
C ALA A 57 1.19 -21.17 4.01
N LYS A 58 1.68 -22.11 3.20
CA LYS A 58 2.83 -22.95 3.57
C LYS A 58 4.09 -22.12 3.87
N LYS A 59 4.41 -21.12 3.04
CA LYS A 59 5.55 -20.22 3.27
C LYS A 59 5.40 -19.46 4.59
N PHE A 60 4.22 -18.89 4.85
CA PHE A 60 3.97 -18.13 6.06
C PHE A 60 4.04 -18.99 7.34
N ILE A 61 3.53 -20.21 7.31
CA ILE A 61 3.64 -21.15 8.44
C ILE A 61 5.10 -21.49 8.71
N LEU A 62 5.88 -21.81 7.67
CA LEU A 62 7.31 -22.12 7.82
C LEU A 62 8.11 -20.93 8.37
N GLU A 63 7.80 -19.72 7.91
CA GLU A 63 8.39 -18.48 8.42
C GLU A 63 8.03 -18.25 9.91
N GLY A 64 6.80 -18.57 10.33
CA GLY A 64 6.44 -18.55 11.75
C GLY A 64 7.18 -19.59 12.58
N MET A 65 7.34 -20.81 12.04
CA MET A 65 8.10 -21.88 12.69
C MET A 65 9.60 -21.56 12.81
N SER A 66 10.16 -20.77 11.90
CA SER A 66 11.56 -20.30 11.95
C SER A 66 11.76 -19.04 12.80
N GLY A 67 10.71 -18.50 13.42
CA GLY A 67 10.79 -17.32 14.28
C GLY A 67 10.82 -15.99 13.53
N TYR A 68 10.22 -15.92 12.33
CA TYR A 68 10.02 -14.71 11.54
C TYR A 68 11.30 -13.95 11.07
N PRO A 69 12.36 -14.62 10.59
CA PRO A 69 13.58 -13.96 10.13
C PRO A 69 13.38 -13.01 8.94
N GLU A 70 12.63 -13.41 7.92
CA GLU A 70 12.31 -12.60 6.73
C GLU A 70 11.46 -11.39 7.13
N MET A 71 10.41 -11.61 7.92
CA MET A 71 9.57 -10.50 8.41
C MET A 71 10.35 -9.51 9.27
N THR A 72 11.25 -10.00 10.12
CA THR A 72 12.09 -9.13 10.96
C THR A 72 13.02 -8.26 10.11
N ALA A 73 13.62 -8.83 9.06
CA ALA A 73 14.43 -8.07 8.11
C ALA A 73 13.59 -7.02 7.37
N HIS A 74 12.41 -7.38 6.86
CA HIS A 74 11.52 -6.43 6.19
C HIS A 74 11.06 -5.30 7.11
N ARG A 75 10.67 -5.59 8.36
CA ARG A 75 10.28 -4.57 9.36
C ARG A 75 11.42 -3.58 9.60
N ARG A 76 12.65 -4.07 9.76
CA ARG A 76 13.85 -3.23 9.95
C ARG A 76 14.08 -2.32 8.74
N ASN A 77 14.04 -2.89 7.53
CA ASN A 77 14.27 -2.14 6.30
C ASN A 77 13.20 -1.06 6.09
N ASN A 78 11.94 -1.38 6.35
CA ASN A 78 10.83 -0.42 6.24
C ASN A 78 10.95 0.70 7.28
N ALA A 79 11.29 0.38 8.54
CA ALA A 79 11.48 1.38 9.58
C ALA A 79 12.64 2.35 9.27
N ALA A 80 13.67 1.86 8.58
CA ALA A 80 14.81 2.67 8.14
C ALA A 80 14.54 3.47 6.85
N HIS A 81 13.43 3.21 6.14
CA HIS A 81 13.16 3.86 4.88
C HIS A 81 12.90 5.37 5.05
N GLN A 82 13.43 6.19 4.15
CA GLN A 82 13.37 7.66 4.26
C GLN A 82 11.94 8.20 4.37
N ILE A 83 10.97 7.52 3.76
CA ILE A 83 9.54 7.87 3.85
C ILE A 83 9.02 7.87 5.29
N GLU A 84 9.51 6.96 6.14
CA GLU A 84 9.10 6.88 7.55
C GLU A 84 9.72 8.01 8.37
N VAL A 85 11.02 8.27 8.18
CA VAL A 85 11.74 9.34 8.86
C VAL A 85 11.14 10.71 8.55
N VAL A 86 10.94 11.01 7.28
CA VAL A 86 10.34 12.29 6.84
C VAL A 86 8.86 12.35 7.21
N GLY A 87 8.14 11.23 7.04
CA GLY A 87 6.72 11.12 7.34
C GLY A 87 6.40 11.34 8.82
N GLU A 88 7.22 10.82 9.74
CA GLU A 88 7.05 11.04 11.18
C GLU A 88 7.17 12.52 11.55
N ARG A 89 8.20 13.21 11.04
CA ARG A 89 8.39 14.64 11.27
C ARG A 89 7.21 15.46 10.77
N LEU A 90 6.76 15.21 9.54
CA LEU A 90 5.63 15.94 8.94
C LEU A 90 4.33 15.69 9.71
N ARG A 91 4.01 14.43 10.06
CA ARG A 91 2.81 14.11 10.84
C ARG A 91 2.86 14.71 12.26
N GLY A 92 4.05 14.83 12.86
CA GLY A 92 4.23 15.49 14.16
C GLY A 92 3.87 16.98 14.16
N MET A 93 3.85 17.62 12.98
CA MET A 93 3.45 19.03 12.81
C MET A 93 1.95 19.19 12.48
N MET A 94 1.20 18.08 12.34
CA MET A 94 -0.20 18.08 11.94
C MET A 94 -1.09 17.74 13.16
N PRO A 95 -1.54 18.74 13.95
CA PRO A 95 -2.25 18.50 15.22
C PRO A 95 -3.57 17.75 15.08
N TRP A 96 -4.16 17.72 13.89
CA TRP A 96 -5.39 16.98 13.59
C TRP A 96 -5.17 15.47 13.35
N ILE A 97 -3.92 15.02 13.22
CA ILE A 97 -3.60 13.59 13.04
C ILE A 97 -3.40 12.94 14.41
N GLN A 98 -4.38 12.14 14.84
CA GLN A 98 -4.30 11.32 16.05
C GLN A 98 -3.37 10.12 15.83
N LYS A 99 -2.62 9.71 16.85
CA LYS A 99 -1.86 8.44 16.82
C LYS A 99 -2.85 7.28 16.95
N ILE A 100 -3.04 6.54 15.85
CA ILE A 100 -4.05 5.46 15.77
C ILE A 100 -3.53 4.14 16.37
N VAL A 101 -2.21 3.92 16.44
CA VAL A 101 -1.63 2.64 16.87
C VAL A 101 -0.67 2.85 18.04
N ASP A 102 -0.91 2.09 19.11
CA ASP A 102 0.00 1.96 20.25
C ASP A 102 1.17 1.03 19.90
N LYS A 103 2.38 1.59 19.84
CA LYS A 103 3.61 0.85 19.52
C LYS A 103 4.12 -0.01 20.69
N SER A 104 3.55 0.08 21.89
CA SER A 104 3.96 -0.76 23.03
C SER A 104 3.22 -2.11 23.10
N LYS A 105 2.24 -2.33 22.22
CA LYS A 105 1.40 -3.55 22.21
C LYS A 105 1.62 -4.47 21.00
N ASN A 106 2.46 -4.08 20.04
CA ASN A 106 2.78 -4.81 18.81
C ASN A 106 4.29 -5.03 18.67
#